data_AF-A0A9Q3DIA9-F1
#
_entry.id   AF-A0A9Q3DIA9-F1
#
_cell.length_a   1.000
_cell.length_b   1.000
_cell.length_c   1.000
_cell.angle_alpha   90.00
_cell.angle_beta   90.00
_cell.angle_gamma   90.00
#
_symmetry.space_group_name_H-M   'P 1'
#
loop_
_entity.id
_entity.type
_entity.pdbx_description
1 polymer ?
#
loop_
_entity_poly.entity_id
_entity_poly.type
_entity_poly.pdbx_seq_one_letter_code
_entity_poly.pdbx_strand_id
1 'polypeptide(L)'
;MLFSSLLSTMLLAASVISIPTQTLSSPTALDQDDERYFGNALNAIDHVQDPMKTLCKDGKASEAQSQFASLEPPVKQLSVHVHSVIQISQKISLNGGAFLQRFMQIITDFNVIITTVNGYVEVQESLSVQIQELNVYFKTITDDLSGAGLDVITSFQQTQIDFRIWIKLGLNFLCGYVDESPKRL
;
A
#
# COMPACT_ATOMS: atom_id res chain seq x y z
N MET A 1 -19.11 47.69 -27.39
CA MET A 1 -18.60 46.83 -26.30
C MET A 1 -19.74 46.58 -25.33
N LEU A 2 -20.11 45.32 -25.08
CA LEU A 2 -21.06 44.77 -24.08
C LEU A 2 -21.88 43.61 -24.68
N PHE A 3 -21.20 42.61 -25.24
CA PHE A 3 -21.79 41.34 -25.67
C PHE A 3 -20.85 40.21 -25.27
N SER A 4 -20.74 39.94 -23.97
CA SER A 4 -20.03 38.73 -23.46
C SER A 4 -20.38 38.34 -22.02
N SER A 5 -21.16 39.13 -21.26
CA SER A 5 -21.28 38.93 -19.80
C SER A 5 -22.60 38.33 -19.32
N LEU A 6 -23.44 37.75 -20.17
CA LEU A 6 -24.81 37.32 -19.78
C LEU A 6 -25.16 35.87 -20.12
N LEU A 7 -24.17 34.98 -20.26
CA LEU A 7 -24.41 33.59 -20.71
C LEU A 7 -23.85 32.48 -19.79
N SER A 8 -23.55 32.73 -18.51
CA SER A 8 -23.03 31.65 -17.65
C SER A 8 -23.48 31.62 -16.19
N THR A 9 -24.42 32.46 -15.75
CA THR A 9 -24.88 32.47 -14.35
C THR A 9 -26.27 31.87 -14.11
N MET A 10 -26.80 31.10 -15.06
CA MET A 10 -28.03 30.31 -14.87
C MET A 10 -27.77 28.81 -15.04
N LEU A 11 -27.03 28.23 -14.11
CA LEU A 11 -27.09 26.79 -13.80
C LEU A 11 -26.58 26.56 -12.38
N LEU A 12 -27.18 27.27 -11.43
CA LEU A 12 -27.00 27.03 -9.99
C LEU A 12 -28.38 26.82 -9.37
N ALA A 13 -29.04 25.72 -9.73
CA ALA A 13 -30.21 25.24 -9.01
C ALA A 13 -30.36 23.72 -9.24
N ALA A 14 -30.46 23.01 -8.12
CA ALA A 14 -30.93 21.63 -8.00
C ALA A 14 -30.01 20.51 -8.52
N SER A 15 -28.86 20.37 -7.86
CA SER A 15 -28.46 19.04 -7.39
C SER A 15 -28.02 19.15 -5.92
N VAL A 16 -29.02 19.36 -5.06
CA VAL A 16 -28.95 18.79 -3.72
C VAL A 16 -28.91 17.28 -3.96
N ILE A 17 -27.70 16.74 -4.11
CA ILE A 17 -27.50 15.33 -3.85
C ILE A 17 -27.90 15.19 -2.40
N SER A 18 -29.06 14.57 -2.20
CA SER A 18 -29.43 13.98 -0.93
C SER A 18 -28.26 13.08 -0.57
N ILE A 19 -27.33 13.60 0.24
CA ILE A 19 -26.45 12.75 1.02
C ILE A 19 -27.47 11.97 1.86
N PRO A 20 -27.65 10.65 1.64
CA PRO A 20 -28.37 9.90 2.64
C PRO A 20 -27.65 10.21 3.92
N THR A 21 -28.36 10.82 4.88
CA THR A 21 -27.89 10.98 6.24
C THR A 21 -27.39 9.61 6.62
N GLN A 22 -26.07 9.39 6.53
CA GLN A 22 -25.47 8.18 7.02
C GLN A 22 -25.65 8.34 8.52
N THR A 23 -26.78 7.81 8.99
CA THR A 23 -26.91 7.22 10.30
C THR A 23 -25.55 6.63 10.58
N LEU A 24 -24.87 7.19 11.59
CA LEU A 24 -23.58 6.72 12.09
C LEU A 24 -23.62 5.20 12.01
N SER A 25 -22.97 4.67 10.97
CA SER A 25 -22.98 3.24 10.76
C SER A 25 -22.17 2.70 11.92
N SER A 26 -22.75 1.73 12.61
CA SER A 26 -22.12 1.02 13.72
C SER A 26 -20.65 0.73 13.40
N PRO A 27 -19.76 0.70 14.41
CA PRO A 27 -18.32 0.41 14.24
C PRO A 27 -18.02 -0.76 13.27
N THR A 28 -18.96 -1.71 13.20
CA THR A 28 -18.96 -2.92 12.40
C THR A 28 -18.77 -2.75 10.88
N ALA A 29 -19.24 -1.68 10.25
CA ALA A 29 -19.18 -1.56 8.77
C ALA A 29 -17.78 -1.14 8.28
N LEU A 30 -17.10 -0.26 9.01
CA LEU A 30 -15.73 0.15 8.70
C LEU A 30 -14.75 -1.02 8.92
N ASP A 31 -14.96 -1.77 10.00
CA ASP A 31 -14.13 -2.93 10.35
C ASP A 31 -14.23 -4.08 9.32
N GLN A 32 -15.40 -4.27 8.68
CA GLN A 32 -15.61 -5.28 7.63
C GLN A 32 -14.89 -4.92 6.32
N ASP A 33 -14.93 -3.64 5.92
CA ASP A 33 -14.19 -3.20 4.74
C ASP A 33 -12.67 -3.28 4.99
N ASP A 34 -12.21 -2.91 6.19
CA ASP A 34 -10.80 -3.06 6.57
C ASP A 34 -10.34 -4.52 6.49
N GLU A 35 -11.12 -5.46 7.02
CA GLU A 35 -10.82 -6.90 6.92
C GLU A 35 -10.77 -7.38 5.47
N ARG A 36 -11.66 -6.86 4.61
CA ARG A 36 -11.67 -7.20 3.19
C ARG A 36 -10.42 -6.71 2.46
N TYR A 37 -10.03 -5.44 2.59
CA TYR A 37 -8.90 -4.89 1.82
C TYR A 37 -7.56 -5.44 2.31
N PHE A 38 -7.34 -5.48 3.63
CA PHE A 38 -6.14 -6.09 4.19
C PHE A 38 -6.08 -7.60 3.93
N GLY A 39 -7.21 -8.31 4.10
CA GLY A 39 -7.31 -9.73 3.83
C GLY A 39 -7.02 -10.07 2.36
N ASN A 40 -7.53 -9.28 1.42
CA ASN A 40 -7.24 -9.48 0.00
C ASN A 40 -5.75 -9.29 -0.33
N ALA A 41 -5.10 -8.29 0.26
CA ALA A 41 -3.66 -8.06 0.06
C ALA A 41 -2.81 -9.19 0.67
N LEU A 42 -3.12 -9.60 1.90
CA LEU A 42 -2.45 -10.72 2.56
C LEU A 42 -2.63 -12.03 1.80
N ASN A 43 -3.86 -12.34 1.39
CA ASN A 43 -4.14 -13.54 0.60
C ASN A 43 -3.38 -13.51 -0.73
N ALA A 44 -3.33 -12.38 -1.43
CA ALA A 44 -2.58 -12.28 -2.68
C ALA A 44 -1.07 -12.52 -2.47
N ILE A 45 -0.50 -11.98 -1.40
CA ILE A 45 0.91 -12.21 -1.03
C ILE A 45 1.14 -13.70 -0.75
N ASP A 46 0.31 -14.32 0.08
CA ASP A 46 0.40 -15.74 0.42
C ASP A 46 0.34 -16.64 -0.83
N HIS A 47 -0.59 -16.36 -1.75
CA HIS A 47 -0.72 -17.10 -3.02
C HIS A 47 0.48 -16.94 -3.96
N VAL A 48 1.29 -15.90 -3.79
CA VAL A 48 2.47 -15.65 -4.64
C VAL A 48 3.75 -16.21 -4.03
N GLN A 49 3.86 -16.33 -2.70
CA GLN A 49 5.10 -16.73 -2.03
C GLN A 49 5.68 -18.05 -2.55
N ASP A 50 4.90 -19.13 -2.55
CA ASP A 50 5.39 -20.46 -2.93
C ASP A 50 5.61 -20.63 -4.45
N PRO A 51 4.70 -20.16 -5.32
CA PRO A 51 4.97 -20.12 -6.75
C PRO A 51 6.23 -19.32 -7.07
N MET A 52 6.48 -18.19 -6.40
CA MET A 52 7.66 -17.38 -6.65
C MET A 52 8.96 -18.14 -6.36
N LYS A 53 9.02 -18.90 -5.25
CA LYS A 53 10.19 -19.74 -4.93
C LYS A 53 10.49 -20.75 -6.04
N THR A 54 9.46 -21.35 -6.62
CA THR A 54 9.60 -22.37 -7.68
C THR A 54 10.01 -21.70 -9.00
N LEU A 55 9.29 -20.67 -9.42
CA LEU A 55 9.55 -19.96 -10.68
C LEU A 55 10.94 -19.31 -10.70
N CYS A 56 11.39 -18.77 -9.57
CA CYS A 56 12.75 -18.24 -9.45
C CYS A 56 13.82 -19.32 -9.60
N LYS A 57 13.65 -20.47 -8.94
CA LYS A 57 14.59 -21.61 -9.06
C LYS A 57 14.66 -22.15 -10.48
N ASP A 58 13.53 -22.19 -11.17
CA ASP A 58 13.43 -22.69 -12.54
C ASP A 58 13.87 -21.65 -13.60
N GLY A 59 14.26 -20.44 -13.19
CA GLY A 59 14.68 -19.37 -14.11
C GLY A 59 13.55 -18.81 -14.98
N LYS A 60 12.29 -19.00 -14.58
CA LYS A 60 11.11 -18.63 -15.38
C LYS A 60 10.71 -17.18 -15.16
N ALA A 61 11.56 -16.25 -15.58
CA ALA A 61 11.41 -14.82 -15.31
C ALA A 61 10.08 -14.20 -15.79
N SER A 62 9.54 -14.66 -16.92
CA SER A 62 8.25 -14.18 -17.46
C SER A 62 7.05 -14.65 -16.62
N GLU A 63 7.06 -15.92 -16.19
CA GLU A 63 6.01 -16.46 -15.31
C GLU A 63 6.09 -15.83 -13.92
N ALA A 64 7.31 -15.64 -13.39
CA ALA A 64 7.54 -14.92 -12.14
C ALA A 64 7.03 -13.48 -12.24
N GLN A 65 7.26 -12.80 -13.36
CA GLN A 65 6.74 -11.46 -13.60
C GLN A 65 5.21 -11.41 -13.57
N SER A 66 4.54 -12.33 -14.28
CA SER A 66 3.08 -12.43 -14.27
C SER A 66 2.53 -12.68 -12.86
N GLN A 67 3.17 -13.60 -12.13
CA GLN A 67 2.76 -13.93 -10.76
C GLN A 67 2.96 -12.73 -9.82
N PHE A 68 4.06 -12.00 -9.94
CA PHE A 68 4.32 -10.83 -9.13
C PHE A 68 3.38 -9.67 -9.49
N ALA A 69 3.05 -9.49 -10.77
CA ALA A 69 2.09 -8.47 -11.23
C ALA A 69 0.69 -8.67 -10.63
N SER A 70 0.31 -9.91 -10.27
CA SER A 70 -0.95 -10.18 -9.58
C SER A 70 -1.08 -9.52 -8.20
N LEU A 71 0.05 -9.08 -7.60
CA LEU A 71 0.07 -8.34 -6.34
C LEU A 71 -0.32 -6.87 -6.49
N GLU A 72 -0.19 -6.29 -7.69
CA GLU A 72 -0.43 -4.86 -7.91
C GLU A 72 -1.90 -4.47 -7.62
N PRO A 73 -2.93 -5.12 -8.18
CA PRO A 73 -4.32 -4.73 -7.95
C PRO A 73 -4.76 -4.73 -6.47
N PRO A 74 -4.49 -5.77 -5.65
CA PRO A 74 -4.92 -5.78 -4.25
C PRO A 74 -4.15 -4.75 -3.40
N VAL A 75 -2.86 -4.55 -3.65
CA VAL A 75 -2.07 -3.52 -2.93
C VAL A 75 -2.52 -2.12 -3.30
N LYS A 76 -2.85 -1.88 -4.57
CA LYS A 76 -3.45 -0.62 -5.04
C LYS A 76 -4.79 -0.34 -4.37
N GLN A 77 -5.69 -1.33 -4.33
CA GLN A 77 -6.99 -1.20 -3.66
C GLN A 77 -6.82 -0.88 -2.17
N LEU A 78 -5.90 -1.57 -1.50
CA LEU A 78 -5.56 -1.27 -0.12
C LEU A 78 -5.05 0.17 0.04
N SER A 79 -4.16 0.64 -0.83
CA SER A 79 -3.64 2.00 -0.78
C SER A 79 -4.75 3.05 -0.90
N VAL A 80 -5.67 2.87 -1.86
CA VAL A 80 -6.82 3.77 -2.02
C VAL A 80 -7.74 3.72 -0.80
N HIS A 81 -7.98 2.54 -0.23
CA HIS A 81 -8.82 2.37 0.95
C HIS A 81 -8.21 3.07 2.17
N VAL A 82 -6.94 2.82 2.47
CA VAL A 82 -6.22 3.46 3.59
C VAL A 82 -6.23 4.97 3.45
N HIS A 83 -5.94 5.49 2.25
CA HIS A 83 -5.99 6.92 1.97
C HIS A 83 -7.39 7.50 2.25
N SER A 84 -8.43 6.85 1.73
CA SER A 84 -9.82 7.26 1.93
C SER A 84 -10.22 7.25 3.40
N VAL A 85 -9.91 6.17 4.12
CA VAL A 85 -10.22 6.05 5.54
C VAL A 85 -9.53 7.16 6.33
N ILE A 86 -8.25 7.42 6.10
CA ILE A 86 -7.50 8.44 6.85
C ILE A 86 -7.99 9.87 6.53
N GLN A 87 -8.32 10.16 5.26
CA GLN A 87 -8.83 11.49 4.87
C GLN A 87 -10.25 11.77 5.38
N ILE A 88 -11.13 10.76 5.34
CA ILE A 88 -12.55 10.91 5.74
C ILE A 88 -12.69 10.82 7.26
N SER A 89 -11.91 9.94 7.90
CA SER A 89 -11.91 9.75 9.33
C SER A 89 -10.88 10.68 9.97
N GLN A 90 -11.32 11.84 10.46
CA GLN A 90 -10.55 12.61 11.46
C GLN A 90 -10.30 11.81 12.77
N LYS A 91 -10.69 10.54 12.86
CA LYS A 91 -10.39 9.64 13.98
C LYS A 91 -9.03 8.96 13.76
N ILE A 92 -7.98 9.76 13.91
CA ILE A 92 -6.63 9.28 14.25
C ILE A 92 -6.64 8.36 15.49
N SER A 93 -7.68 8.45 16.33
CA SER A 93 -7.68 7.90 17.68
C SER A 93 -8.25 6.48 17.87
N LEU A 94 -8.96 5.86 16.92
CA LEU A 94 -9.76 4.65 17.23
C LEU A 94 -9.20 3.32 16.70
N ASN A 95 -8.67 3.27 15.47
CA ASN A 95 -8.15 2.03 14.87
C ASN A 95 -6.69 2.12 14.37
N GLY A 96 -6.01 3.26 14.57
CA GLY A 96 -4.69 3.51 13.95
C GLY A 96 -3.62 2.47 14.28
N GLY A 97 -3.60 1.95 15.52
CA GLY A 97 -2.70 0.86 15.90
C GLY A 97 -2.98 -0.45 15.17
N ALA A 98 -4.25 -0.78 14.92
CA ALA A 98 -4.63 -2.00 14.20
C ALA A 98 -4.31 -1.90 12.70
N PHE A 99 -4.51 -0.73 12.08
CA PHE A 99 -4.09 -0.45 10.70
C PHE A 99 -2.59 -0.63 10.54
N LEU A 100 -1.82 -0.02 11.44
CA LEU A 100 -0.37 -0.15 11.44
C LEU A 100 0.05 -1.61 11.59
N GLN A 101 -0.50 -2.33 12.57
CA GLN A 101 -0.19 -3.76 12.76
C GLN A 101 -0.48 -4.61 11.53
N ARG A 102 -1.65 -4.44 10.90
CA ARG A 102 -2.00 -5.17 9.67
C ARG A 102 -1.11 -4.79 8.48
N PHE A 103 -0.75 -3.52 8.37
CA PHE A 103 0.20 -3.07 7.36
C PHE A 103 1.60 -3.67 7.59
N MET A 104 2.06 -3.72 8.84
CA MET A 104 3.33 -4.37 9.19
C MET A 104 3.32 -5.87 8.90
N GLN A 105 2.16 -6.53 9.04
CA GLN A 105 2.00 -7.92 8.62
C GLN A 105 2.19 -8.07 7.10
N ILE A 106 1.54 -7.23 6.30
CA ILE A 106 1.72 -7.20 4.84
C ILE A 106 3.19 -7.03 4.47
N ILE A 107 3.89 -6.11 5.13
CA ILE A 107 5.32 -5.86 4.86
C ILE A 107 6.17 -7.08 5.24
N THR A 108 5.86 -7.75 6.35
CA THR A 108 6.57 -8.96 6.78
C THR A 108 6.36 -10.11 5.80
N ASP A 109 5.14 -10.33 5.33
CA ASP A 109 4.83 -11.41 4.39
C ASP A 109 5.39 -11.10 3.00
N PHE A 110 5.33 -9.84 2.57
CA PHE A 110 5.93 -9.40 1.32
C PHE A 110 7.46 -9.52 1.33
N ASN A 111 8.11 -9.36 2.50
CA ASN A 111 9.56 -9.55 2.64
C ASN A 111 10.03 -10.95 2.21
N VAL A 112 9.18 -11.98 2.38
CA VAL A 112 9.51 -13.35 1.95
C VAL A 112 9.66 -13.42 0.44
N ILE A 113 8.77 -12.75 -0.30
CA ILE A 113 8.81 -12.66 -1.77
C ILE A 113 10.06 -11.89 -2.20
N ILE A 114 10.30 -10.73 -1.58
CA ILE A 114 11.45 -9.86 -1.88
C ILE A 114 12.78 -10.56 -1.63
N THR A 115 12.91 -11.27 -0.51
CA THR A 115 14.10 -12.05 -0.20
C THR A 115 14.30 -13.19 -1.21
N THR A 116 13.22 -13.82 -1.64
CA THR A 116 13.26 -14.87 -2.68
C THR A 116 13.78 -14.29 -3.99
N VAL A 117 13.18 -13.21 -4.48
CA VAL A 117 13.57 -12.54 -5.73
C VAL A 117 15.01 -12.03 -5.68
N ASN A 118 15.47 -11.51 -4.53
CA ASN A 118 16.85 -11.02 -4.37
C ASN A 118 17.93 -12.09 -4.65
N GLY A 119 17.59 -13.38 -4.58
CA GLY A 119 18.48 -14.48 -4.93
C GLY A 119 18.71 -14.68 -6.44
N TYR A 120 17.88 -14.09 -7.32
CA TYR A 120 17.84 -14.44 -8.74
C TYR A 120 17.82 -13.17 -9.63
N VAL A 121 18.96 -12.84 -10.23
CA VAL A 121 19.17 -11.57 -10.97
C VAL A 121 18.24 -11.44 -12.18
N GLU A 122 18.09 -12.49 -12.99
CA GLU A 122 17.23 -12.47 -14.19
C GLU A 122 15.76 -12.18 -13.84
N VAL A 123 15.29 -12.67 -12.69
CA VAL A 123 13.94 -12.38 -12.20
C VAL A 123 13.85 -10.96 -11.64
N GLN A 124 14.89 -10.44 -10.98
CA GLN A 124 14.88 -9.05 -10.50
C GLN A 124 14.68 -8.06 -11.63
N GLU A 125 15.41 -8.24 -12.73
CA GLU A 125 15.37 -7.34 -13.87
C GLU A 125 13.97 -7.34 -14.53
N SER A 126 13.31 -8.50 -14.60
CA SER A 126 11.96 -8.60 -15.16
C SER A 126 10.88 -7.96 -14.30
N LEU A 127 11.14 -7.74 -13.00
CA LEU A 127 10.18 -7.19 -12.05
C LEU A 127 10.26 -5.68 -11.84
N SER A 128 11.20 -4.99 -12.50
CA SER A 128 11.51 -3.57 -12.29
C SER A 128 10.28 -2.65 -12.35
N VAL A 129 9.38 -2.85 -13.31
CA VAL A 129 8.14 -2.06 -13.46
C VAL A 129 7.19 -2.29 -12.29
N GLN A 130 6.90 -3.55 -11.98
CA GLN A 130 5.98 -3.92 -10.90
C GLN A 130 6.50 -3.47 -9.53
N ILE A 131 7.82 -3.53 -9.33
CA ILE A 131 8.45 -3.01 -8.11
C ILE A 131 8.24 -1.50 -7.97
N GLN A 132 8.36 -0.73 -9.06
CA GLN A 132 8.11 0.71 -9.02
C GLN A 132 6.64 1.04 -8.69
N GLU A 133 5.69 0.29 -9.24
CA GLU A 133 4.27 0.49 -8.95
C GLU A 133 3.95 0.17 -7.48
N LEU A 134 4.40 -0.98 -6.98
CA LEU A 134 4.25 -1.35 -5.57
C LEU A 134 4.93 -0.34 -4.64
N ASN A 135 6.10 0.20 -5.03
CA ASN A 135 6.78 1.25 -4.29
C ASN A 135 5.90 2.49 -4.10
N VAL A 136 5.18 2.92 -5.14
CA VAL A 136 4.26 4.06 -5.06
C VAL A 136 3.12 3.77 -4.08
N TYR A 137 2.48 2.60 -4.18
CA TYR A 137 1.35 2.25 -3.30
C TYR A 137 1.78 2.11 -1.83
N PHE A 138 2.92 1.45 -1.57
CA PHE A 138 3.46 1.35 -0.21
C PHE A 138 3.89 2.71 0.33
N LYS A 139 4.42 3.60 -0.50
CA LYS A 139 4.73 4.97 -0.11
C LYS A 139 3.47 5.72 0.32
N THR A 140 2.40 5.67 -0.48
CA THR A 140 1.14 6.33 -0.14
C THR A 140 0.60 5.84 1.20
N ILE A 141 0.54 4.51 1.43
CA ILE A 141 0.08 3.95 2.70
C ILE A 141 0.96 4.44 3.86
N THR A 142 2.28 4.42 3.69
CA THR A 142 3.24 4.84 4.71
C THR A 142 3.09 6.32 5.06
N ASP A 143 2.95 7.18 4.03
CA ASP A 143 2.78 8.62 4.19
C ASP A 143 1.45 8.94 4.86
N ASP A 144 0.35 8.27 4.48
CA ASP A 144 -0.96 8.49 5.08
C ASP A 144 -0.99 8.05 6.55
N LEU A 145 -0.43 6.88 6.87
CA LEU A 145 -0.31 6.40 8.26
C LEU A 145 0.55 7.35 9.12
N SER A 146 1.67 7.82 8.57
CA SER A 146 2.55 8.77 9.27
C SER A 146 1.88 10.14 9.43
N GLY A 147 1.18 10.61 8.40
CA GLY A 147 0.39 11.86 8.43
C GLY A 147 -0.78 11.80 9.42
N ALA A 148 -1.31 10.59 9.67
CA ALA A 148 -2.27 10.32 10.74
C ALA A 148 -1.61 10.26 12.13
N GLY A 149 -0.31 10.49 12.27
CA GLY A 149 0.39 10.52 13.56
C GLY A 149 0.78 9.13 14.09
N LEU A 150 0.78 8.10 13.24
CA LEU A 150 1.23 6.76 13.64
C LEU A 150 2.75 6.63 13.49
N ASP A 151 3.38 5.96 14.46
CA ASP A 151 4.83 5.75 14.48
C ASP A 151 5.24 4.57 13.57
N VAL A 152 5.19 4.84 12.28
CA VAL A 152 5.54 3.87 11.25
C VAL A 152 7.04 3.53 11.28
N ILE A 153 7.89 4.49 11.65
CA ILE A 153 9.35 4.32 11.71
C ILE A 153 9.74 3.29 12.76
N THR A 154 9.29 3.48 14.00
CA THR A 154 9.58 2.55 15.09
C THR A 154 9.01 1.17 14.77
N SER A 155 7.85 1.11 14.12
CA SER A 155 7.24 -0.15 13.68
C SER A 155 8.12 -0.90 12.67
N PHE A 156 8.71 -0.20 11.70
CA PHE A 156 9.70 -0.80 10.79
C PHE A 156 10.97 -1.25 11.51
N GLN A 157 11.49 -0.47 12.45
CA GLN A 157 12.67 -0.82 13.24
C GLN A 157 12.46 -2.04 14.14
N GLN A 158 11.23 -2.28 14.59
CA GLN A 158 10.86 -3.46 15.36
C GLN A 158 10.78 -4.74 14.51
N THR A 159 10.75 -4.61 13.19
CA THR A 159 10.83 -5.78 12.31
C THR A 159 12.26 -6.30 12.20
N GLN A 160 12.42 -7.60 11.90
CA GLN A 160 13.71 -8.20 11.58
C GLN A 160 14.03 -8.14 10.07
N ILE A 161 13.41 -7.22 9.34
CA ILE A 161 13.53 -7.12 7.88
C ILE A 161 14.83 -6.38 7.52
N ASP A 162 15.61 -6.94 6.59
CA ASP A 162 16.76 -6.25 6.02
C ASP A 162 16.32 -5.36 4.85
N PHE A 163 15.96 -4.11 5.15
CA PHE A 163 15.52 -3.14 4.15
C PHE A 163 16.58 -2.76 3.12
N ARG A 164 17.85 -3.13 3.30
CA ARG A 164 18.87 -2.94 2.25
C ARG A 164 18.57 -3.78 1.01
N ILE A 165 17.96 -4.96 1.20
CA ILE A 165 17.50 -5.80 0.10
C ILE A 165 16.39 -5.09 -0.69
N TRP A 166 15.48 -4.43 0.01
CA TRP A 166 14.36 -3.71 -0.59
C TRP A 166 14.85 -2.54 -1.44
N ILE A 167 15.76 -1.73 -0.89
CA ILE A 167 16.39 -0.60 -1.59
C ILE A 167 17.14 -1.09 -2.84
N LYS A 168 17.88 -2.20 -2.74
CA LYS A 168 18.60 -2.80 -3.87
C LYS A 168 17.65 -3.18 -5.01
N LEU A 169 16.43 -3.62 -4.70
CA LEU A 169 15.41 -3.94 -5.69
C LEU A 169 14.64 -2.73 -6.22
N GLY A 170 14.80 -1.54 -5.62
CA GLY A 170 14.11 -0.31 -6.02
C GLY A 170 12.91 0.07 -5.16
N LEU A 171 12.67 -0.64 -4.05
CA LEU A 171 11.66 -0.29 -3.04
C LEU A 171 12.24 0.75 -2.08
N ASN A 172 12.15 2.02 -2.49
CA ASN A 172 12.74 3.17 -1.80
C ASN A 172 11.74 3.99 -0.97
N PHE A 173 10.50 3.51 -0.81
CA PHE A 173 9.49 4.16 0.05
C PHE A 173 9.94 4.29 1.51
N LEU A 174 11.00 3.56 1.89
CA LEU A 174 11.62 3.57 3.21
C LEU A 174 12.88 4.43 3.32
N CYS A 175 13.39 5.02 2.24
CA CYS A 175 14.66 5.75 2.27
C CYS A 175 14.64 6.99 3.20
N GLY A 176 13.46 7.55 3.50
CA GLY A 176 13.33 8.62 4.51
C GLY A 176 13.31 8.11 5.97
N TYR A 177 13.25 6.79 6.18
CA TYR A 177 13.04 6.15 7.48
C TYR A 177 14.20 5.24 7.91
N VAL A 178 15.05 4.83 6.96
CA VAL A 178 16.14 3.85 7.18
C VAL A 178 17.52 4.52 7.31
N ASP A 179 17.64 5.83 7.08
CA ASP A 179 18.93 6.56 7.07
C ASP A 179 19.52 6.86 8.46
N GLU A 180 19.02 6.23 9.53
CA GLU A 180 19.58 6.35 10.89
C GLU A 180 19.67 5.02 11.66
N SER A 181 19.92 3.89 11.00
CA SER A 181 20.38 2.69 11.74
C SER A 181 21.91 2.71 11.89
N PRO A 182 22.45 2.61 13.12
CA PRO A 182 23.87 2.79 13.38
C PRO A 182 24.69 1.72 12.66
N LYS A 183 25.80 2.15 12.06
CA LYS A 183 26.88 1.26 11.61
C LYS A 183 27.21 0.33 12.78
N ARG A 184 26.87 -0.96 12.66
CA ARG A 184 27.35 -1.96 13.61
C ARG A 184 28.89 -1.95 13.51
N LEU A 185 29.51 -1.45 14.58
CA LEU A 185 30.94 -1.61 14.90
C LEU A 185 31.26 -3.08 15.19
#